data_AF-A0A654M7B2-F1
#
_entry.id   AF-A0A654M7B2-F1
#
_cell.length_a   1.000
_cell.length_b   1.000
_cell.length_c   1.000
_cell.angle_alpha   90.00
_cell.angle_beta   90.00
_cell.angle_gamma   90.00
#
_symmetry.space_group_name_H-M   'P 1'
#
loop_
_entity.id
_entity.type
_entity.pdbx_description
1 polymer ?
#
loop_
_entity_poly.entity_id
_entity_poly.type
_entity_poly.pdbx_seq_one_letter_code
_entity_poly.pdbx_strand_id
1 'polypeptide(L)' 'MVTKTLVTVTDLDKKHPDKPTYNRSYVLAKHTYQEIGDIVTEGLLLIKMFFK' A
#
# COMPACT_ATOMS: atom_id res chain seq x y z
N MET A 1 20.67 11.57 -2.88
CA MET A 1 19.57 12.40 -3.44
C MET A 1 18.45 11.43 -3.80
N VAL A 2 17.24 11.57 -3.23
CA VAL A 2 16.08 10.72 -3.58
C VAL A 2 15.41 11.37 -4.79
N THR A 3 15.30 10.63 -5.89
CA THR A 3 14.87 11.24 -7.16
C THR A 3 13.35 11.22 -7.30
N LYS A 4 12.65 10.19 -6.81
CA LYS A 4 11.17 10.13 -6.83
C LYS A 4 10.61 9.32 -5.67
N THR A 5 9.49 9.80 -5.10
CA THR A 5 8.65 9.03 -4.18
C THR A 5 7.28 8.85 -4.80
N LEU A 6 6.82 7.60 -4.92
CA LEU A 6 5.48 7.24 -5.38
C LEU A 6 4.72 6.61 -4.22
N VAL A 7 3.52 7.11 -3.94
CA VAL A 7 2.62 6.50 -2.96
C VAL A 7 1.45 5.89 -3.71
N THR A 8 1.20 4.62 -3.48
CA THR A 8 0.06 3.90 -4.05
C THR A 8 -0.88 3.45 -2.95
N VAL A 9 -2.19 3.58 -3.20
CA VAL A 9 -3.24 3.06 -2.33
C VAL A 9 -4.01 2.02 -3.12
N THR A 10 -4.02 0.79 -2.61
CA THR A 10 -4.73 -0.34 -3.23
C THR A 10 -5.91 -0.73 -2.37
N ASP A 11 -7.10 -0.73 -2.97
CA ASP A 11 -8.31 -1.34 -2.40
C ASP A 11 -8.17 -2.87 -2.51
N LEU A 12 -7.90 -3.54 -1.38
CA LEU A 12 -7.67 -4.98 -1.39
C LEU A 12 -8.97 -5.77 -1.61
N ASP A 13 -10.10 -5.23 -1.17
CA ASP A 13 -11.42 -5.83 -1.32
C ASP A 13 -11.78 -5.94 -2.81
N LYS A 14 -11.55 -4.87 -3.57
CA LYS A 14 -11.77 -4.87 -5.03
C LYS A 14 -10.77 -5.74 -5.79
N LYS A 15 -9.51 -5.79 -5.34
CA LYS A 15 -8.45 -6.53 -6.02
C LYS A 15 -8.54 -8.04 -5.78
N HIS A 16 -9.08 -8.45 -4.64
CA HIS A 16 -9.18 -9.84 -4.20
C HIS A 16 -10.58 -10.12 -3.63
N PRO A 17 -11.63 -10.09 -4.47
CA PRO A 17 -13.01 -10.26 -4.03
C PRO A 17 -13.29 -11.66 -3.44
N ASP A 18 -12.43 -12.63 -3.73
CA ASP A 18 -12.45 -14.00 -3.23
C ASP A 18 -11.87 -14.16 -1.82
N LYS A 19 -11.30 -13.09 -1.23
CA LYS A 19 -10.64 -13.13 0.08
C LYS A 19 -11.38 -12.29 1.12
N PRO A 20 -12.27 -12.91 1.94
CA PRO A 20 -13.06 -12.19 2.94
C PRO A 20 -12.22 -11.42 3.96
N THR A 21 -10.99 -11.87 4.23
CA THR A 21 -10.04 -11.23 5.13
C THR A 21 -9.65 -9.81 4.67
N TYR A 22 -9.81 -9.48 3.39
CA TYR A 22 -9.49 -8.17 2.83
C TYR A 22 -10.68 -7.24 2.70
N ASN A 23 -11.86 -7.66 3.17
CA ASN A 23 -13.06 -6.84 3.19
C ASN A 23 -12.76 -5.50 3.89
N ARG A 24 -13.05 -4.38 3.22
CA ARG A 24 -12.79 -3.01 3.70
C ARG A 24 -11.33 -2.73 4.12
N SER A 25 -10.38 -3.45 3.55
CA SER A 25 -8.95 -3.25 3.81
C SER A 25 -8.28 -2.54 2.63
N TYR A 26 -7.34 -1.64 2.96
CA TYR A 26 -6.51 -0.96 1.97
C TYR A 26 -5.04 -1.22 2.28
N VAL A 27 -4.20 -1.23 1.24
CA VAL A 27 -2.74 -1.21 1.42
C VAL A 27 -2.21 0.09 0.89
N LEU A 28 -1.40 0.76 1.72
CA LEU A 28 -0.62 1.91 1.31
C LEU A 28 0.82 1.45 1.12
N ALA A 29 1.35 1.59 -0.08
CA ALA A 29 2.74 1.30 -0.40
C ALA A 29 3.45 2.58 -0.83
N LYS A 30 4.58 2.86 -0.17
CA LYS A 30 5.47 3.95 -0.51
C LYS A 30 6.70 3.37 -1.21
N HIS A 31 6.91 3.78 -2.45
CA HIS A 31 8.07 3.40 -3.25
C HIS A 31 9.01 4.60 -3.34
N THR A 32 10.24 4.41 -2.87
CA THR A 32 11.29 5.42 -2.97
C THR A 32 12.33 4.94 -3.99
N TYR A 33 12.43 5.69 -5.10
CA TYR A 33 13.36 5.43 -6.18
C TYR A 33 14.61 6.28 -5.99
N GLN A 34 15.74 5.61 -5.78
CA GLN A 34 17.06 6.24 -5.75
C GLN A 34 17.75 6.00 -7.09
N GLU A 35 18.47 7.01 -7.60
CA GLU A 35 19.20 6.96 -8.88
C GLU A 35 20.22 5.82 -8.98
N ILE A 36 20.61 5.22 -7.85
CA ILE A 36 21.64 4.17 -7.75
C ILE A 36 21.04 2.74 -7.75
N GLY A 37 19.73 2.60 -8.01
CA GLY A 37 19.12 1.30 -8.35
C GLY A 37 18.41 0.58 -7.20
N ASP A 38 18.55 1.04 -5.97
CA ASP A 38 17.79 0.48 -4.84
C ASP A 38 16.39 1.10 -4.76
N ILE A 39 15.37 0.24 -4.90
CA ILE A 39 13.97 0.57 -4.65
C ILE A 39 13.65 0.15 -3.22
N VAL A 40 13.48 1.13 -2.33
CA VAL A 40 12.96 0.87 -0.98
C VAL A 40 11.44 0.94 -1.06
N THR A 41 10.76 -0.17 -0.74
CA THR A 41 9.30 -0.24 -0.66
C THR A 41 8.88 -0.48 0.78
N GLU A 42 8.17 0.48 1.37
CA GLU A 42 7.53 0.35 2.68
C GLU A 42 6.03 0.16 2.48
N GLY A 43 5.46 -0.92 3.02
CA GLY A 43 4.04 -1.25 2.92
C GLY A 43 3.35 -1.20 4.28
N LEU A 44 2.23 -0.50 4.38
CA LEU A 44 1.37 -0.45 5.57
C LEU A 44 -0.03 -0.96 5.22
N LEU A 45 -0.55 -1.90 6.01
CA LEU A 45 -1.94 -2.33 5.92
C LEU A 45 -2.83 -1.35 6.68
N LEU A 46 -3.80 -0.76 5.99
CA LEU A 46 -4.81 0.12 6.56
C LEU A 46 -6.11 -0.68 6.73
N ILE A 47 -6.40 -1.05 7.98
CA ILE A 47 -7.66 -1.69 8.34
C ILE A 47 -8.63 -0.59 8.78
N LYS A 48 -9.78 -0.49 8.13
CA LYS A 48 -10.84 0.43 8.55
C LYS A 48 -11.47 -0.09 9.86
N MET A 49 -10.91 0.32 11.00
CA MET A 49 -11.50 0.06 12.31
C MET A 49 -12.69 0.98 12.52
N PHE A 50 -13.89 0.41 12.65
CA PHE A 50 -15.06 1.14 13.12
C PHE A 50 -14.87 1.42 14.61
N PHE A 51 -14.56 2.66 14.97
CA PHE A 51 -14.93 3.15 16.29
C PHE A 51 -16.45 3.30 16.28
N LYS A 52 -17.13 2.43 17.03
CA LYS A 52 -18.57 2.46 17.27
C LYS A 52 -18.88 3.38 18.43
#